data_AF-V9LEL1-F1
#
_entry.id   AF-V9LEL1-F1
#
_cell.length_a   1.000
_cell.length_b   1.000
_cell.length_c   1.000
_cell.angle_alpha   90.00
_cell.angle_beta   90.00
_cell.angle_gamma   90.00
#
_symmetry.space_group_name_H-M   'P 1'
#
loop_
_entity.id
_entity.type
_entity.pdbx_description
1 polymer ?
#
loop_
_entity_poly.entity_id
_entity_poly.type
_entity_poly.pdbx_seq_one_letter_code
_entity_poly.pdbx_strand_id
1 'polypeptide(L)'
;HETQPLLNLKLDRVMQDIVYKLVPGLQESEEKRIREFYHSRGLDRVVQPVNEALTPDLASSPYTTFDHSEAHYYRFDEQVSLCLERHGSSLGKEKGKLLLQQKYVRCSVRAEIRHLRRVLCHRINLVDQQQLQIMFDNELLPEHMTMKQLWLSRWFDKPTPMVLQYSVKEKRGR
;
A
#
# COMPACT_ATOMS: atom_id res chain seq x y z
N HIS A 1 3.63 6.00 16.40
CA HIS A 1 4.80 5.61 15.60
C HIS A 1 4.54 6.02 14.16
N GLU A 2 5.51 6.52 13.40
CA GLU A 2 5.28 7.04 12.02
C GLU A 2 4.60 6.03 11.10
N THR A 3 4.91 4.74 11.24
CA THR A 3 4.32 3.67 10.43
C THR A 3 2.97 3.16 10.93
N GLN A 4 2.53 3.57 12.13
CA GLN A 4 1.28 3.15 12.75
C GLN A 4 0.68 4.31 13.56
N PRO A 5 0.18 5.36 12.88
CA PRO A 5 -0.38 6.54 13.55
C PRO A 5 -1.63 6.19 14.38
N LEU A 6 -2.36 5.15 13.99
CA LEU A 6 -3.60 4.72 14.64
C LEU A 6 -3.40 3.75 15.82
N LEU A 7 -2.20 3.20 16.03
CA LEU A 7 -1.96 2.15 17.05
C LEU A 7 -2.35 2.57 18.47
N ASN A 8 -2.16 3.86 18.76
CA ASN A 8 -2.41 4.45 20.07
C ASN A 8 -3.67 5.33 20.10
N LEU A 9 -4.40 5.41 18.98
CA LEU A 9 -5.68 6.11 18.93
C LEU A 9 -6.75 5.15 19.43
N LYS A 10 -7.04 5.25 20.72
CA LYS A 10 -8.16 4.57 21.38
C LYS A 10 -9.06 5.60 22.06
N LEU A 11 -10.36 5.32 22.08
CA LEU A 11 -11.29 6.11 22.87
C LEU A 11 -10.98 5.92 24.34
N ASP A 12 -10.64 7.00 25.03
CA ASP A 12 -10.56 7.01 26.48
C ASP A 12 -11.99 7.08 27.03
N ARG A 13 -12.56 5.91 27.32
CA ARG A 13 -13.94 5.77 27.80
C ARG A 13 -14.13 6.41 29.17
N VAL A 14 -13.12 6.33 30.03
CA VAL A 14 -13.21 6.90 31.38
C VAL A 14 -13.25 8.42 31.30
N MET A 15 -12.35 9.01 30.50
CA MET A 15 -12.37 10.45 30.27
C MET A 15 -13.68 10.90 29.61
N GLN A 16 -14.16 10.16 28.61
CA GLN A 16 -15.42 10.47 27.92
C GLN A 16 -16.61 10.47 28.90
N ASP A 17 -16.72 9.45 29.75
CA ASP A 17 -17.79 9.34 30.75
C ASP A 17 -17.72 10.44 31.80
N ILE A 18 -16.51 10.80 32.24
CA ILE A 18 -16.29 11.92 33.16
C ILE A 18 -16.77 13.22 32.50
N VAL A 19 -16.36 13.48 31.26
CA VAL A 19 -16.70 14.70 30.52
C VAL A 19 -18.21 14.82 30.27
N TYR A 20 -18.89 13.74 29.88
CA TYR A 20 -20.35 13.75 29.69
C TYR A 20 -21.13 13.95 30.98
N LYS A 21 -20.61 13.48 32.13
CA LYS A 21 -21.22 13.75 33.44
C LYS A 21 -20.99 15.19 33.91
N LEU A 22 -19.84 15.77 33.58
CA LEU A 22 -19.48 17.12 34.02
C LEU A 22 -20.08 18.23 33.17
N VAL A 23 -20.31 18.00 31.87
CA VAL A 23 -20.77 19.02 30.92
C VAL A 23 -22.22 18.72 30.50
N PRO A 24 -23.23 19.44 31.04
CA PRO A 24 -24.63 19.19 30.70
C PRO A 24 -24.93 19.37 29.21
N GLY A 25 -25.72 18.46 28.63
CA GLY A 25 -26.16 18.52 27.23
C GLY A 25 -25.09 18.19 26.19
N LEU A 26 -23.83 17.96 26.61
CA LEU A 26 -22.73 17.68 25.67
C LEU A 26 -22.99 16.39 24.88
N GLN A 27 -23.38 15.32 25.57
CA GLN A 27 -23.65 14.03 24.93
C GLN A 27 -24.75 14.14 23.86
N GLU A 28 -25.87 14.76 24.20
CA GLU A 28 -26.99 14.97 23.26
C GLU A 28 -26.57 15.82 22.05
N SER A 29 -25.76 16.86 22.29
CA SER A 29 -25.26 17.74 21.24
C SER A 29 -24.33 17.02 20.26
N GLU A 30 -23.46 16.13 20.76
CA GLU A 30 -22.57 15.31 19.93
C GLU A 30 -23.38 14.24 19.17
N GLU A 31 -24.34 13.59 19.82
CA GLU A 31 -25.24 12.63 19.16
C GLU A 31 -26.04 13.26 18.02
N LYS A 32 -26.52 14.50 18.20
CA LYS A 32 -27.20 15.27 17.16
C LYS A 32 -26.26 15.58 16.00
N ARG A 33 -25.05 16.09 16.28
CA ARG A 33 -24.06 16.42 15.24
C ARG A 33 -23.65 15.19 14.43
N ILE A 34 -23.47 14.05 15.10
CA ILE A 34 -23.20 12.76 14.44
C ILE A 34 -24.37 12.39 13.51
N ARG A 35 -25.60 12.45 14.01
CA ARG A 35 -26.80 12.10 13.22
C ARG A 35 -26.91 12.95 11.97
N GLU A 36 -26.75 14.26 12.10
CA GLU A 36 -26.80 15.22 10.98
C GLU A 36 -25.71 14.94 9.94
N PHE A 37 -24.48 14.64 10.38
CA PHE A 37 -23.38 14.31 9.49
C PHE A 37 -23.66 13.09 8.60
N TYR A 38 -24.11 11.98 9.19
CA TYR A 38 -24.42 10.76 8.43
C TYR A 38 -25.64 10.94 7.53
N HIS A 39 -26.70 11.59 8.05
CA HIS A 39 -27.91 11.87 7.28
C HIS A 39 -27.62 12.73 6.04
N SER A 40 -26.78 13.77 6.17
CA SER A 40 -26.38 14.63 5.05
C SER A 40 -25.63 13.91 3.92
N ARG A 41 -25.11 12.70 4.20
CA ARG A 41 -24.36 11.87 3.24
C ARG A 41 -25.15 10.65 2.75
N GLY A 42 -26.42 10.51 3.15
CA GLY A 42 -27.25 9.36 2.78
C GLY A 42 -26.78 8.05 3.41
N LEU A 43 -26.11 8.11 4.56
CA LEU A 43 -25.61 6.94 5.28
C LEU A 43 -26.43 6.74 6.56
N ASP A 44 -26.82 5.49 6.85
CA ASP A 44 -27.37 5.14 8.16
C ASP A 44 -26.24 4.97 9.19
N ARG A 45 -26.45 5.49 10.40
CA ARG A 45 -25.45 5.43 11.48
C ARG A 45 -25.19 3.96 11.85
N VAL A 46 -23.97 3.46 11.62
CA VAL A 46 -23.50 2.23 12.25
C VAL A 46 -23.22 2.53 13.72
N VAL A 47 -24.19 2.24 14.58
CA VAL A 47 -24.00 2.27 16.03
C VAL A 47 -23.08 1.10 16.39
N GLN A 48 -21.85 1.36 16.82
CA GLN A 48 -21.15 0.38 17.65
C GLN A 48 -21.96 0.27 18.95
N PRO A 49 -22.49 -0.92 19.30
CA PRO A 49 -23.32 -1.06 20.48
C PRO A 49 -22.52 -0.74 21.75
N VAL A 50 -23.21 -0.04 22.64
CA VAL A 50 -22.81 0.23 24.01
C VAL A 50 -23.05 -1.08 24.78
N ASN A 51 -21.97 -1.72 25.24
CA ASN A 51 -21.90 -2.92 26.10
C ASN A 51 -21.96 -4.34 25.46
N GLU A 52 -20.84 -5.04 25.69
CA GLU A 52 -20.67 -6.45 26.08
C GLU A 52 -21.65 -7.52 25.56
N ALA A 53 -21.20 -8.32 24.59
CA ALA A 53 -21.18 -9.78 24.66
C ALA A 53 -20.52 -10.37 23.40
N LEU A 54 -19.70 -11.38 23.60
CA LEU A 54 -19.16 -12.24 22.56
C LEU A 54 -20.30 -12.95 21.81
N THR A 55 -20.62 -12.51 20.59
CA THR A 55 -21.21 -13.40 19.56
C THR A 55 -20.79 -12.94 18.16
N PRO A 56 -20.17 -13.81 17.34
CA PRO A 56 -20.00 -13.57 15.93
C PRO A 56 -21.26 -14.06 15.23
N ASP A 57 -22.11 -13.18 14.67
CA ASP A 57 -22.51 -13.32 13.26
C ASP A 57 -23.53 -12.29 12.74
N LEU A 58 -23.41 -12.06 11.43
CA LEU A 58 -24.47 -11.74 10.47
C LEU A 58 -25.18 -10.37 10.57
N ALA A 59 -24.47 -9.28 10.19
CA ALA A 59 -24.99 -8.20 9.33
C ALA A 59 -23.96 -7.06 9.15
N SER A 60 -22.67 -7.38 8.97
CA SER A 60 -21.67 -6.35 8.68
C SER A 60 -21.86 -5.83 7.25
N SER A 61 -22.46 -4.65 7.14
CA SER A 61 -22.23 -3.76 6.01
C SER A 61 -20.71 -3.66 5.77
N PRO A 62 -20.22 -3.76 4.52
CA PRO A 62 -18.82 -4.05 4.21
C PRO A 62 -17.81 -2.93 4.59
N TYR A 63 -18.25 -1.87 5.27
CA TYR A 63 -17.45 -0.67 5.51
C TYR A 63 -17.10 -0.40 6.98
N THR A 64 -17.54 -1.23 7.94
CA THR A 64 -17.33 -0.91 9.38
C THR A 64 -16.72 -2.02 10.23
N THR A 65 -16.27 -3.12 9.65
CA THR A 65 -15.37 -4.08 10.34
C THR A 65 -13.92 -3.90 9.88
N PHE A 66 -13.54 -2.70 9.44
CA PHE A 66 -12.14 -2.44 9.16
C PHE A 66 -11.43 -2.27 10.49
N ASP A 67 -10.81 -3.34 10.97
CA ASP A 67 -9.93 -3.27 12.13
C ASP A 67 -8.79 -2.30 11.80
N HIS A 68 -8.88 -1.09 12.37
CA HIS A 68 -7.88 -0.06 12.19
C HIS A 68 -6.51 -0.48 12.72
N SER A 69 -6.44 -1.54 13.54
CA SER A 69 -5.18 -2.16 13.94
C SER A 69 -4.39 -2.67 12.74
N GLU A 70 -5.05 -3.12 11.66
CA GLU A 70 -4.43 -3.66 10.45
C GLU A 70 -4.25 -2.64 9.32
N ALA A 71 -4.80 -1.43 9.47
CA ALA A 71 -4.80 -0.37 8.44
C ALA A 71 -3.39 0.00 7.92
N HIS A 72 -2.36 -0.29 8.70
CA HIS A 72 -0.97 0.00 8.39
C HIS A 72 -0.29 -1.04 7.47
N TYR A 73 -0.97 -2.16 7.16
CA TYR A 73 -0.44 -3.22 6.32
C TYR A 73 -0.28 -2.77 4.86
N TYR A 74 0.80 -3.22 4.21
CA TYR A 74 1.13 -2.85 2.82
C TYR A 74 0.02 -3.16 1.80
N ARG A 75 -0.89 -4.10 2.11
CA ARG A 75 -2.04 -4.44 1.26
C ARG A 75 -3.04 -3.29 1.12
N PHE A 76 -3.03 -2.36 2.06
CA PHE A 76 -3.90 -1.19 2.11
C PHE A 76 -3.21 0.10 1.68
N ASP A 77 -1.91 0.05 1.38
CA ASP A 77 -1.23 1.20 0.82
C ASP A 77 -1.80 1.54 -0.56
N GLU A 78 -1.68 2.81 -0.94
CA GLU A 78 -1.80 3.26 -2.32
C GLU A 78 -0.93 2.37 -3.23
N GLN A 79 -1.43 2.05 -4.42
CA GLN A 79 -0.78 1.15 -5.36
C GLN A 79 -0.25 1.90 -6.57
N VAL A 80 0.97 1.58 -6.99
CA VAL A 80 1.55 2.03 -8.25
C VAL A 80 1.51 0.91 -9.28
N SER A 81 1.32 1.25 -10.56
CA SER A 81 1.41 0.30 -11.67
C SER A 81 2.71 0.54 -12.44
N LEU A 82 3.47 -0.54 -12.64
CA LEU A 82 4.80 -0.57 -13.25
C LEU A 82 4.80 -1.41 -14.53
N CYS A 83 5.59 -1.00 -15.52
CA CYS A 83 5.95 -1.82 -16.68
C CYS A 83 7.46 -2.11 -16.62
N LEU A 84 7.85 -3.38 -16.76
CA LEU A 84 9.22 -3.86 -16.66
C LEU A 84 9.72 -4.31 -18.02
N GLU A 85 10.69 -3.57 -18.55
CA GLU A 85 11.28 -3.80 -19.87
C GLU A 85 12.71 -4.31 -19.75
N ARG A 86 13.09 -5.23 -20.63
CA ARG A 86 14.47 -5.71 -20.68
C ARG A 86 15.34 -4.64 -21.34
N HIS A 87 16.35 -4.16 -20.63
CA HIS A 87 17.37 -3.26 -21.17
C HIS A 87 18.10 -3.93 -22.35
N GLY A 88 18.19 -3.23 -23.49
CA GLY A 88 18.88 -3.71 -24.68
C GLY A 88 18.11 -4.71 -25.57
N SER A 89 16.81 -4.98 -25.32
CA SER A 89 16.04 -5.85 -26.19
C SER A 89 15.64 -5.13 -27.49
N SER A 90 16.41 -5.31 -28.56
CA SER A 90 15.89 -5.05 -29.90
C SER A 90 14.70 -5.98 -30.17
N LEU A 91 13.74 -5.53 -30.97
CA LEU A 91 12.42 -6.14 -31.23
C LEU A 91 12.46 -7.54 -31.89
N GLY A 92 13.62 -8.19 -32.03
CA GLY A 92 13.76 -9.44 -32.75
C GLY A 92 14.58 -10.49 -32.02
N LYS A 93 13.91 -11.57 -31.59
CA LYS A 93 14.48 -12.92 -31.39
C LYS A 93 15.41 -13.14 -30.18
N GLU A 94 14.91 -12.99 -28.96
CA GLU A 94 15.54 -13.61 -27.78
C GLU A 94 14.51 -14.52 -27.07
N LYS A 95 14.46 -15.79 -27.50
CA LYS A 95 13.71 -16.86 -26.80
C LYS A 95 14.59 -17.40 -25.67
N GLY A 96 14.82 -16.58 -24.65
CA GLY A 96 15.64 -16.92 -23.49
C GLY A 96 14.80 -17.19 -22.24
N LYS A 97 15.21 -18.18 -21.44
CA LYS A 97 14.62 -18.55 -20.13
C LYS A 97 14.62 -17.40 -19.09
N LEU A 98 15.34 -16.30 -19.38
CA LEU A 98 15.51 -15.11 -18.54
C LEU A 98 14.59 -13.94 -18.91
N LEU A 99 13.62 -14.15 -19.81
CA LEU A 99 12.65 -13.12 -20.19
C LEU A 99 11.43 -13.13 -19.25
N LEU A 100 11.05 -11.93 -18.81
CA LEU A 100 9.87 -11.76 -17.98
C LEU A 100 8.60 -11.95 -18.81
N GLN A 101 7.81 -12.99 -18.49
CA GLN A 101 6.55 -13.29 -19.18
C GLN A 101 5.48 -12.23 -18.85
N GLN A 102 5.40 -11.83 -17.58
CA GLN A 102 4.48 -10.78 -17.11
C GLN A 102 5.24 -9.49 -16.81
N LYS A 103 5.13 -8.52 -17.72
CA LYS A 103 5.86 -7.25 -17.64
C LYS A 103 5.23 -6.23 -16.71
N TYR A 104 3.96 -6.40 -16.37
CA TYR A 104 3.22 -5.46 -15.54
C TYR A 104 3.17 -5.90 -14.08
N VAL A 105 3.48 -4.99 -13.17
CA VAL A 105 3.46 -5.22 -11.73
C VAL A 105 2.66 -4.11 -11.06
N ARG A 106 1.81 -4.49 -10.10
CA ARG A 106 1.17 -3.55 -9.18
C ARG A 106 1.69 -3.80 -7.77
N CYS A 107 2.10 -2.75 -7.07
CA CYS A 107 2.63 -2.88 -5.72
C CYS A 107 2.38 -1.61 -4.89
N SER A 108 2.55 -1.74 -3.57
CA SER A 108 2.52 -0.62 -2.64
C SER A 108 3.52 0.47 -3.06
N VAL A 109 3.11 1.74 -2.93
CA VAL A 109 3.98 2.90 -3.12
C VAL A 109 5.21 2.91 -2.18
N ARG A 110 5.15 2.18 -1.06
CA ARG A 110 6.25 2.00 -0.09
C ARG A 110 7.19 0.86 -0.47
N ALA A 111 6.89 0.07 -1.50
CA ALA A 111 7.81 -0.95 -1.97
C ALA A 111 9.11 -0.30 -2.48
N GLU A 112 10.24 -0.90 -2.14
CA GLU A 112 11.57 -0.44 -2.53
C GLU A 112 12.11 -1.24 -3.72
N ILE A 113 13.12 -0.68 -4.39
CA ILE A 113 13.81 -1.32 -5.53
C ILE A 113 14.35 -2.71 -5.17
N ARG A 114 14.87 -2.91 -3.95
CA ARG A 114 15.31 -4.25 -3.49
C ARG A 114 14.18 -5.28 -3.47
N HIS A 115 12.94 -4.89 -3.17
CA HIS A 115 11.79 -5.80 -3.18
C HIS A 115 11.46 -6.20 -4.62
N LEU A 116 11.44 -5.23 -5.53
CA LEU A 116 11.22 -5.49 -6.95
C LEU A 116 12.30 -6.40 -7.55
N ARG A 117 13.57 -6.16 -7.18
CA ARG A 117 14.72 -6.99 -7.59
C ARG A 117 14.56 -8.44 -7.13
N ARG A 118 14.16 -8.67 -5.87
CA ARG A 118 13.89 -10.01 -5.33
C ARG A 118 12.81 -10.74 -6.11
N VAL A 119 11.68 -10.07 -6.39
CA VAL A 119 10.56 -10.65 -7.15
C VAL A 119 10.99 -11.00 -8.57
N LEU A 120 11.69 -10.10 -9.25
CA LEU A 120 12.19 -10.32 -10.59
C LEU A 120 13.17 -11.50 -10.66
N CYS A 121 14.13 -11.60 -9.74
CA CYS A 121 15.06 -12.73 -9.68
C CYS A 121 14.33 -14.07 -9.59
N HIS A 122 13.32 -14.13 -8.71
CA HIS A 122 12.50 -15.33 -8.55
C HIS A 122 11.69 -15.64 -9.82
N ARG A 123 11.13 -14.63 -10.50
CA ARG A 123 10.33 -14.82 -11.72
C ARG A 123 11.14 -15.27 -12.93
N ILE A 124 12.40 -14.86 -13.03
CA ILE A 124 13.30 -15.26 -14.12
C ILE A 124 14.23 -16.43 -13.76
N ASN A 125 14.02 -17.07 -12.60
CA ASN A 125 14.83 -18.17 -12.07
C ASN A 125 16.34 -17.85 -11.97
N LEU A 126 16.67 -16.63 -11.54
CA LEU A 126 18.05 -16.19 -11.31
C LEU A 126 18.51 -16.59 -9.91
N VAL A 127 19.66 -17.27 -9.82
CA VAL A 127 20.23 -17.73 -8.54
C VAL A 127 20.89 -16.57 -7.77
N ASP A 128 21.56 -15.67 -8.48
CA ASP A 128 22.32 -14.57 -7.88
C ASP A 128 21.61 -13.23 -8.10
N GLN A 129 21.12 -12.63 -7.01
CA GLN A 129 20.41 -11.34 -7.06
C GLN A 129 21.31 -10.18 -7.49
N GLN A 130 22.63 -10.30 -7.34
CA GLN A 130 23.59 -9.25 -7.73
C GLN A 130 23.71 -9.09 -9.24
N GLN A 131 23.33 -10.12 -10.00
CA GLN A 131 23.32 -10.08 -11.45
C GLN A 131 22.18 -9.23 -11.99
N LEU A 132 21.08 -9.09 -11.24
CA LEU A 132 19.92 -8.32 -11.67
C LEU A 132 20.06 -6.85 -11.27
N GLN A 133 19.96 -5.97 -12.26
CA GLN A 133 19.98 -4.53 -12.07
C GLN A 133 18.68 -3.91 -12.55
N ILE A 134 18.13 -2.98 -11.77
CA ILE A 134 16.94 -2.20 -12.12
C ILE A 134 17.37 -0.77 -12.38
N MET A 135 16.87 -0.23 -13.48
CA MET A 135 17.32 1.02 -14.06
C MET A 135 16.12 1.88 -14.49
N PHE A 136 16.35 3.18 -14.55
CA PHE A 136 15.45 4.16 -15.14
C PHE A 136 16.28 5.11 -15.98
N ASP A 137 15.89 5.38 -17.23
CA ASP A 137 16.66 6.22 -18.16
C ASP A 137 18.16 5.88 -18.21
N ASN A 138 18.49 4.59 -18.26
CA ASN A 138 19.86 4.06 -18.21
C ASN A 138 20.65 4.29 -16.90
N GLU A 139 20.03 4.84 -15.85
CA GLU A 139 20.64 5.00 -14.52
C GLU A 139 20.24 3.87 -13.57
N LEU A 140 21.19 3.40 -12.76
CA LEU A 140 20.91 2.42 -11.71
C LEU A 140 20.14 3.05 -10.55
N LEU A 141 19.08 2.38 -10.12
CA LEU A 141 18.25 2.85 -9.02
C LEU A 141 18.78 2.35 -7.67
N PRO A 142 18.85 3.22 -6.63
CA PRO A 142 19.25 2.81 -5.28
C PRO A 142 18.30 1.78 -4.68
N GLU A 143 18.84 0.80 -3.94
CA GLU A 143 18.05 -0.31 -3.39
C GLU A 143 16.93 0.12 -2.44
N HIS A 144 17.16 1.19 -1.67
CA HIS A 144 16.24 1.74 -0.68
C HIS A 144 15.27 2.78 -1.24
N MET A 145 15.35 3.08 -2.54
CA MET A 145 14.43 4.02 -3.17
C MET A 145 13.04 3.38 -3.25
N THR A 146 12.04 4.07 -2.69
CA THR A 146 10.63 3.63 -2.76
C THR A 146 10.02 3.94 -4.12
N MET A 147 8.98 3.20 -4.51
CA MET A 147 8.26 3.48 -5.76
C MET A 147 7.66 4.89 -5.77
N LYS A 148 7.19 5.39 -4.62
CA LYS A 148 6.69 6.77 -4.49
C LYS A 148 7.75 7.81 -4.79
N GLN A 149 8.94 7.66 -4.20
CA GLN A 149 10.06 8.57 -4.46
C GLN A 149 10.43 8.56 -5.94
N LEU A 150 10.49 7.37 -6.56
CA LEU A 150 10.80 7.24 -7.98
C LEU A 150 9.74 7.91 -8.86
N TRP A 151 8.47 7.68 -8.54
CA TRP A 151 7.35 8.32 -9.23
C TRP A 151 7.43 9.85 -9.16
N LEU A 152 7.55 10.41 -7.96
CA LEU A 152 7.57 11.86 -7.75
C LEU A 152 8.80 12.54 -8.37
N SER A 153 9.94 11.85 -8.40
CA SER A 153 11.20 12.42 -8.94
C SER A 153 11.33 12.30 -10.45
N ARG A 154 10.79 11.25 -11.07
CA ARG A 154 11.09 10.91 -12.48
C ARG A 154 9.86 10.65 -13.37
N TRP A 155 8.69 10.47 -12.77
CA TRP A 155 7.44 10.12 -13.46
C TRP A 155 6.26 11.05 -13.13
N PHE A 156 6.52 12.18 -12.47
CA PHE A 156 5.51 13.19 -12.17
C PHE A 156 4.93 13.75 -13.49
N ASP A 157 3.60 13.83 -13.58
CA ASP A 157 2.83 14.27 -14.75
C ASP A 157 2.89 13.36 -16.00
N LYS A 158 3.42 12.14 -15.86
CA LYS A 158 3.37 11.11 -16.92
C LYS A 158 2.23 10.12 -16.67
N PRO A 159 1.63 9.56 -17.74
CA PRO A 159 0.58 8.55 -17.58
C PRO A 159 1.11 7.27 -16.93
N THR A 160 0.22 6.54 -16.28
CA THR A 160 0.49 5.15 -15.84
C THR A 160 0.56 4.21 -17.06
N PRO A 161 1.33 3.11 -17.01
CA PRO A 161 2.22 2.69 -15.93
C PRO A 161 3.61 3.33 -15.97
N MET A 162 4.29 3.40 -14.82
CA MET A 162 5.70 3.83 -14.77
C MET A 162 6.61 2.76 -15.37
N VAL A 163 7.41 3.13 -16.37
CA VAL A 163 8.26 2.18 -17.10
C VAL A 163 9.65 2.13 -16.45
N LEU A 164 10.08 0.94 -16.04
CA LEU A 164 11.42 0.66 -15.53
C LEU A 164 12.11 -0.38 -16.42
N GLN A 165 13.43 -0.29 -16.48
CA GLN A 165 14.26 -1.21 -17.24
C GLN A 165 14.97 -2.17 -16.29
N TYR A 166 15.17 -3.42 -16.71
CA TYR A 166 15.99 -4.37 -15.98
C TYR A 166 17.05 -4.98 -16.89
N SER A 167 18.23 -5.26 -16.34
CA SER A 167 19.31 -5.98 -17.01
C SER A 167 19.81 -7.11 -16.11
N VAL A 168 20.31 -8.18 -16.73
CA VAL A 168 20.94 -9.32 -16.04
C VAL A 168 22.35 -9.39 -16.58
N LYS A 169 23.33 -9.18 -15.69
CA LYS A 169 24.74 -9.32 -16.00
C LYS A 169 25.11 -10.80 -15.99
N GLU A 170 25.75 -11.28 -17.06
CA GLU A 170 26.37 -12.59 -17.03
C GLU A 170 27.58 -12.58 -16.10
N LYS A 171 27.73 -13.66 -15.32
CA LYS A 171 28.95 -13.90 -14.55
C LYS A 171 30.08 -14.09 -15.58
N ARG A 172 30.98 -13.12 -15.72
CA ARG A 172 32.26 -13.38 -16.39
C ARG A 172 32.98 -14.43 -15.56
N GLY A 173 33.00 -15.67 -16.05
CA GLY A 173 33.84 -16.72 -15.50
C GLY A 173 35.29 -16.25 -15.51
N ARG A 174 35.97 -16.41 -14.39
CA ARG A 174 37.43 -16.56 -14.37
C ARG A 174 37.74 -18.01 -14.65
#